data_AF-A0A418GCV2-F1
#
_entry.id   AF-A0A418GCV2-F1
#
_cell.length_a   1.000
_cell.length_b   1.000
_cell.length_c   1.000
_cell.angle_alpha   90.00
_cell.angle_beta   90.00
_cell.angle_gamma   90.00
#
_symmetry.space_group_name_H-M   'P 1'
#
loop_
_entity.id
_entity.type
_entity.pdbx_description
1 polymer ?
#
loop_
_entity_poly.entity_id
_entity_poly.type
_entity_poly.pdbx_seq_one_letter_code
_entity_poly.pdbx_strand_id
1 'polypeptide(L)'
;DIGGGTTDCSLLLMGPQWRSRLDREASLLGHSGCRIGGNDLDIALAFKNLMPLLGMGGETEKGIALPILPWWNAVAINDVPAQSDFYSSANGRLLNDLVRDAREPEKVALLQKVWRQRLSYRLVRSAEESKIALSSVAETRASLPFISDELATLISQQGLESALNQPLARILEQVQLALDNAQEKPDVIYLTGGSARSPLIKTALAEQLPGIPIAGGDDFGSVT
;
A
#
# COMPACT_ATOMS: atom_id res chain seq x y z
N ASP A 1 13.33 -7.62 -2.42
CA ASP A 1 12.25 -8.21 -1.63
C ASP A 1 11.22 -7.14 -1.30
N ILE A 2 9.94 -7.37 -1.64
CA ILE A 2 8.84 -6.48 -1.29
C ILE A 2 7.82 -7.30 -0.51
N GLY A 3 8.02 -7.31 0.82
CA GLY A 3 7.19 -8.04 1.76
C GLY A 3 5.89 -7.32 2.11
N GLY A 4 5.26 -7.76 3.19
CA GLY A 4 4.01 -7.16 3.70
C GLY A 4 4.22 -5.78 4.34
N GLY A 5 5.38 -5.53 4.96
CA GLY A 5 5.65 -4.26 5.67
C GLY A 5 7.05 -3.67 5.47
N THR A 6 7.91 -4.34 4.69
CA THR A 6 9.24 -3.84 4.35
C THR A 6 9.56 -4.09 2.89
N THR A 7 10.45 -3.26 2.38
CA THR A 7 11.07 -3.39 1.07
C THR A 7 12.56 -3.37 1.30
N ASP A 8 13.24 -4.41 0.84
CA ASP A 8 14.67 -4.59 1.00
C ASP A 8 15.27 -4.83 -0.39
N CYS A 9 16.27 -4.05 -0.77
CA CYS A 9 16.97 -4.19 -2.05
C CYS A 9 18.42 -4.59 -1.80
N SER A 10 18.94 -5.52 -2.59
CA SER A 10 20.31 -5.98 -2.50
C SER A 10 20.84 -6.29 -3.89
N LEU A 11 22.03 -5.78 -4.21
CA LEU A 11 22.78 -6.15 -5.40
C LEU A 11 23.89 -7.11 -4.99
N LEU A 12 23.88 -8.30 -5.60
CA LEU A 12 24.76 -9.40 -5.22
C LEU A 12 25.45 -9.96 -6.45
N LEU A 13 26.75 -10.20 -6.33
CA LEU A 13 27.49 -11.04 -7.28
C LEU A 13 27.08 -12.50 -7.10
N MET A 14 26.63 -13.11 -8.19
CA MET A 14 26.20 -14.50 -8.24
C MET A 14 27.06 -15.28 -9.23
N GLY A 15 27.45 -16.51 -8.87
CA GLY A 15 28.29 -17.36 -9.71
C GLY A 15 28.89 -18.55 -8.96
N PRO A 16 29.37 -19.60 -9.67
CA PRO A 16 29.89 -20.83 -9.06
C PRO A 16 31.03 -20.59 -8.05
N GLN A 17 31.84 -19.55 -8.27
CA GLN A 17 32.96 -19.15 -7.42
C GLN A 17 32.53 -18.74 -5.99
N TRP A 18 31.26 -18.38 -5.80
CA TRP A 18 30.71 -18.00 -4.50
C TRP A 18 30.11 -19.19 -3.74
N ARG A 19 29.92 -20.35 -4.37
CA ARG A 19 29.21 -21.51 -3.79
C ARG A 19 29.90 -22.09 -2.55
N SER A 20 31.23 -22.12 -2.55
CA SER A 20 32.03 -22.70 -1.46
C SER A 20 32.51 -21.66 -0.44
N ARG A 21 32.15 -20.38 -0.60
CA ARG A 21 32.55 -19.32 0.32
C ARG A 21 31.49 -19.17 1.41
N LEU A 22 31.90 -19.42 2.65
CA LEU A 22 31.08 -19.17 3.85
C LEU A 22 30.92 -17.66 4.09
N ASP A 23 32.00 -16.90 3.88
CA ASP A 23 31.97 -15.44 3.89
C ASP A 23 31.64 -14.90 2.49
N ARG A 24 30.54 -14.14 2.42
CA ARG A 24 29.97 -13.57 1.20
C ARG A 24 29.87 -12.05 1.24
N GLU A 25 30.51 -11.39 2.20
CA GLU A 25 30.48 -9.92 2.33
C GLU A 25 30.93 -9.25 1.02
N ALA A 26 32.03 -9.71 0.44
CA ALA A 26 32.55 -9.22 -0.84
C ALA A 26 31.64 -9.47 -2.06
N SER A 27 30.58 -10.28 -1.91
CA SER A 27 29.59 -10.48 -2.97
C SER A 27 28.39 -9.53 -2.85
N LEU A 28 28.20 -8.86 -1.72
CA LEU A 28 27.16 -7.85 -1.53
C LEU A 28 27.71 -6.49 -1.96
N LEU A 29 27.30 -6.03 -3.14
CA LEU A 29 27.79 -4.77 -3.71
C LEU A 29 27.06 -3.56 -3.15
N GLY A 30 25.76 -3.70 -2.90
CA GLY A 30 24.95 -2.62 -2.35
C GLY A 30 23.66 -3.14 -1.77
N HIS A 31 23.15 -2.43 -0.77
CA HIS A 31 21.84 -2.73 -0.19
C HIS A 31 21.15 -1.45 0.25
N SER A 32 19.84 -1.53 0.38
CA SER A 32 18.97 -0.51 0.94
C SER A 32 17.71 -1.17 1.51
N GLY A 33 16.96 -0.44 2.31
CA GLY A 33 15.71 -0.97 2.87
C GLY A 33 14.88 0.10 3.55
N CYS A 34 13.56 -0.07 3.50
CA CYS A 34 12.62 0.83 4.15
C CYS A 34 11.39 0.07 4.68
N ARG A 35 10.72 0.67 5.67
CA ARG A 35 9.44 0.19 6.21
C ARG A 35 8.28 0.60 5.30
N ILE A 36 8.29 0.07 4.09
CA ILE A 36 7.22 0.21 3.11
C ILE A 36 7.01 -1.16 2.49
N GLY A 37 5.80 -1.67 2.48
CA GLY A 37 5.50 -2.96 1.89
C GLY A 37 4.09 -3.03 1.31
N GLY A 38 3.58 -4.25 1.19
CA GLY A 38 2.25 -4.52 0.68
C GLY A 38 1.15 -3.76 1.40
N ASN A 39 1.25 -3.65 2.72
CA ASN A 39 0.27 -2.97 3.55
C ASN A 39 0.18 -1.47 3.22
N ASP A 40 1.30 -0.80 2.92
CA ASP A 40 1.27 0.60 2.49
C ASP A 40 0.53 0.78 1.16
N LEU A 41 0.61 -0.21 0.26
CA LEU A 41 -0.16 -0.22 -0.97
C LEU A 41 -1.66 -0.37 -0.69
N ASP A 42 -2.01 -1.23 0.27
CA ASP A 42 -3.40 -1.46 0.68
C ASP A 42 -4.01 -0.24 1.34
N ILE A 43 -3.25 0.40 2.23
CA ILE A 43 -3.63 1.66 2.88
C ILE A 43 -3.82 2.77 1.85
N ALA A 44 -2.89 2.91 0.90
CA ALA A 44 -3.01 3.92 -0.16
C ALA A 44 -4.26 3.68 -1.03
N LEU A 45 -4.54 2.42 -1.39
CA LEU A 45 -5.74 2.07 -2.16
C LEU A 45 -7.02 2.32 -1.36
N ALA A 46 -7.07 1.90 -0.08
CA ALA A 46 -8.19 2.16 0.82
C ALA A 46 -8.46 3.65 0.97
N PHE A 47 -7.38 4.43 1.17
CA PHE A 47 -7.47 5.88 1.32
C PHE A 47 -8.00 6.54 0.05
N LYS A 48 -7.47 6.22 -1.13
CA LYS A 48 -7.91 6.87 -2.38
C LYS A 48 -9.28 6.41 -2.87
N ASN A 49 -9.60 5.12 -2.76
CA ASN A 49 -10.78 4.56 -3.44
C ASN A 49 -11.94 4.22 -2.49
N LEU A 50 -11.67 3.90 -1.22
CA LEU A 50 -12.72 3.50 -0.28
C LEU A 50 -13.17 4.64 0.63
N MET A 51 -12.24 5.47 1.14
CA MET A 51 -12.58 6.61 2.00
C MET A 51 -13.55 7.64 1.37
N PRO A 52 -13.57 7.90 0.05
CA PRO A 52 -14.59 8.77 -0.54
C PRO A 52 -16.03 8.31 -0.28
N LEU A 53 -16.26 6.99 -0.23
CA LEU A 53 -17.57 6.43 0.12
C LEU A 53 -17.99 6.80 1.55
N LEU A 54 -17.02 7.07 2.43
CA LEU A 54 -17.20 7.44 3.83
C LEU A 54 -17.11 8.96 4.03
N GLY A 55 -17.26 9.76 2.98
CA GLY A 55 -17.34 11.23 3.05
C GLY A 55 -16.00 11.96 2.94
N MET A 56 -14.90 11.25 2.62
CA MET A 56 -13.61 11.90 2.39
C MET A 56 -13.68 12.85 1.19
N GLY A 57 -13.11 14.06 1.36
CA GLY A 57 -13.14 15.10 0.32
C GLY A 57 -14.46 15.87 0.26
N GLY A 58 -15.40 15.60 1.17
CA GLY A 58 -16.61 16.39 1.33
C GLY A 58 -16.38 17.73 2.04
N GLU A 59 -17.47 18.47 2.20
CA GLU A 59 -17.50 19.79 2.83
C GLU A 59 -18.63 19.87 3.86
N THR A 60 -18.53 20.84 4.76
CA THR A 60 -19.62 21.24 5.65
C THR A 60 -20.75 21.95 4.89
N GLU A 61 -21.90 22.12 5.52
CA GLU A 61 -23.01 22.94 4.96
C GLU A 61 -22.58 24.37 4.61
N LYS A 62 -21.53 24.88 5.28
CA LYS A 62 -20.96 26.21 5.06
C LYS A 62 -19.90 26.26 3.95
N GLY A 63 -19.66 25.16 3.25
CA GLY A 63 -18.64 25.07 2.18
C GLY A 63 -17.20 24.99 2.70
N ILE A 64 -17.00 24.65 3.98
CA ILE A 64 -15.66 24.43 4.54
C ILE A 64 -15.29 22.96 4.34
N ALA A 65 -14.11 22.69 3.76
CA ALA A 65 -13.61 21.34 3.56
C ALA A 65 -13.51 20.54 4.87
N LEU A 66 -13.92 19.27 4.83
CA LEU A 66 -13.77 18.36 5.95
C LEU A 66 -12.27 18.05 6.18
N PRO A 67 -11.83 17.88 7.45
CA PRO A 67 -10.45 17.57 7.75
C PRO A 67 -10.10 16.18 7.21
N ILE A 68 -8.95 16.04 6.55
CA ILE A 68 -8.56 14.75 5.95
C ILE A 68 -8.04 13.72 6.98
N LEU A 69 -7.49 14.22 8.09
CA LEU A 69 -6.75 13.41 9.06
C LEU A 69 -7.55 12.25 9.67
N PRO A 70 -8.84 12.39 10.04
CA PRO A 70 -9.62 11.26 10.55
C PRO A 70 -9.75 10.10 9.56
N TRP A 71 -9.86 10.39 8.26
CA TRP A 71 -9.93 9.35 7.22
C TRP A 71 -8.59 8.66 7.03
N TRP A 72 -7.48 9.41 7.03
CA TRP A 72 -6.14 8.81 6.97
C TRP A 72 -5.89 7.91 8.18
N ASN A 73 -6.11 8.44 9.38
CA ASN A 73 -5.89 7.70 10.62
C ASN A 73 -6.77 6.45 10.72
N ALA A 74 -7.95 6.44 10.09
CA ALA A 74 -8.81 5.26 10.03
C ALA A 74 -8.15 4.09 9.30
N VAL A 75 -7.43 4.35 8.20
CA VAL A 75 -6.83 3.31 7.37
C VAL A 75 -5.35 3.08 7.63
N ALA A 76 -4.67 3.97 8.35
CA ALA A 76 -3.25 3.84 8.70
C ALA A 76 -2.99 2.72 9.73
N ILE A 77 -3.33 1.47 9.41
CA ILE A 77 -3.27 0.32 10.32
C ILE A 77 -1.84 -0.12 10.66
N ASN A 78 -0.84 0.37 9.92
CA ASN A 78 0.58 0.21 10.21
C ASN A 78 1.11 1.28 11.17
N ASP A 79 0.31 2.29 11.52
CA ASP A 79 0.68 3.42 12.38
C ASP A 79 -0.13 3.36 13.69
N VAL A 80 0.54 2.88 14.75
CA VAL A 80 -0.08 2.73 16.07
C VAL A 80 -0.53 4.07 16.66
N PRO A 81 0.28 5.15 16.65
CA PRO A 81 -0.18 6.49 16.99
C PRO A 81 -1.45 6.92 16.24
N ALA A 82 -1.46 6.81 14.90
CA ALA A 82 -2.61 7.22 14.09
C ALA A 82 -3.88 6.43 14.44
N GLN A 83 -3.78 5.11 14.62
CA GLN A 83 -4.92 4.28 15.04
C GLN A 83 -5.38 4.63 16.46
N SER A 84 -4.45 4.91 17.37
CA SER A 84 -4.78 5.32 18.75
C SER A 84 -5.54 6.64 18.75
N ASP A 85 -5.10 7.60 17.93
CA ASP A 85 -5.77 8.88 17.75
C ASP A 85 -7.15 8.71 17.11
N PHE A 86 -7.25 7.92 16.03
CA PHE A 86 -8.53 7.62 15.37
C PHE A 86 -9.54 7.07 16.36
N TYR A 87 -9.13 6.11 17.19
CA TYR A 87 -10.00 5.46 18.14
C TYR A 87 -10.14 6.15 19.50
N SER A 88 -9.57 7.33 19.65
CA SER A 88 -9.71 8.13 20.86
C SER A 88 -11.14 8.63 21.07
N SER A 89 -11.49 8.91 22.33
CA SER A 89 -12.76 9.57 22.68
C SER A 89 -12.85 10.99 22.11
N ALA A 90 -11.71 11.68 21.99
CA ALA A 90 -11.62 12.99 21.37
C ALA A 90 -12.02 12.94 19.88
N ASN A 91 -11.47 11.98 19.12
CA ASN A 91 -11.86 11.79 17.73
C ASN A 91 -13.32 11.32 17.60
N GLY A 92 -13.82 10.52 18.55
CA GLY A 92 -15.25 10.18 18.62
C GLY A 92 -16.16 11.41 18.71
N ARG A 93 -15.79 12.41 19.53
CA ARG A 93 -16.52 13.70 19.59
C ARG A 93 -16.41 14.47 18.29
N LEU A 94 -15.20 14.58 17.73
CA LEU A 94 -14.96 15.22 16.43
C LEU A 94 -15.84 14.59 15.34
N LEU A 95 -15.89 13.27 15.24
CA LEU A 95 -16.73 12.56 14.26
C LEU A 95 -18.22 12.87 14.44
N ASN A 96 -18.72 13.01 15.68
CA ASN A 96 -20.10 13.43 15.93
C ASN A 96 -20.37 14.85 15.41
N ASP A 97 -19.44 15.78 15.64
CA ASP A 97 -19.57 17.14 15.13
C ASP A 97 -19.51 17.18 13.61
N LEU A 98 -18.59 16.42 13.00
CA LEU A 98 -18.49 16.31 11.54
C LEU A 98 -19.76 15.73 10.91
N VAL A 99 -20.38 14.71 11.53
CA VAL A 99 -21.67 14.17 11.04
C VAL A 99 -22.77 15.23 11.09
N ARG A 100 -22.80 16.10 12.09
CA ARG A 100 -23.83 17.14 12.20
C ARG A 100 -23.60 18.27 11.18
N ASP A 101 -22.35 18.63 10.94
CA ASP A 101 -21.99 19.83 10.19
C ASP A 101 -21.72 19.55 8.69
N ALA A 102 -21.52 18.29 8.31
CA ALA A 102 -21.27 17.86 6.93
C ALA A 102 -22.49 18.08 6.02
N ARG A 103 -22.22 18.45 4.76
CA ARG A 103 -23.23 18.55 3.71
C ARG A 103 -23.81 17.18 3.31
N GLU A 104 -23.02 16.12 3.44
CA GLU A 104 -23.40 14.72 3.21
C GLU A 104 -23.23 13.92 4.53
N PRO A 105 -24.08 14.18 5.54
CA PRO A 105 -23.93 13.62 6.89
C PRO A 105 -23.99 12.09 6.90
N GLU A 106 -24.78 11.49 6.02
CA GLU A 106 -24.92 10.04 5.86
C GLU A 106 -23.61 9.36 5.45
N LYS A 107 -22.77 10.00 4.62
CA LYS A 107 -21.47 9.45 4.24
C LYS A 107 -20.48 9.50 5.41
N VAL A 108 -20.42 10.64 6.12
CA VAL A 108 -19.53 10.79 7.29
C VAL A 108 -19.95 9.84 8.43
N ALA A 109 -21.25 9.56 8.56
CA ALA A 109 -21.75 8.58 9.53
C ALA A 109 -21.22 7.15 9.27
N LEU A 110 -20.85 6.83 8.03
CA LEU A 110 -20.18 5.55 7.73
C LEU A 110 -18.78 5.49 8.33
N LEU A 111 -18.00 6.58 8.30
CA LEU A 111 -16.72 6.65 9.02
C LEU A 111 -16.92 6.54 10.53
N GLN A 112 -17.96 7.19 11.06
CA GLN A 112 -18.32 7.06 12.48
C GLN A 112 -18.66 5.61 12.84
N LYS A 113 -19.35 4.87 11.97
CA LYS A 113 -19.58 3.44 12.16
C LYS A 113 -18.27 2.65 12.19
N VAL A 114 -17.33 2.94 11.28
CA VAL A 114 -15.98 2.33 11.29
C VAL A 114 -15.28 2.55 12.62
N TRP A 115 -15.33 3.78 13.14
CA TRP A 115 -14.80 4.12 14.46
C TRP A 115 -15.47 3.32 15.58
N ARG A 116 -16.80 3.36 15.66
CA ARG A 116 -17.59 2.75 16.73
C ARG A 116 -17.46 1.23 16.78
N GLN A 117 -17.32 0.59 15.62
CA GLN A 117 -17.29 -0.86 15.47
C GLN A 117 -15.88 -1.42 15.21
N ARG A 118 -14.83 -0.58 15.26
CA ARG A 118 -13.42 -0.98 15.06
C ARG A 118 -13.17 -1.69 13.71
N LEU A 119 -13.66 -1.10 12.61
CA LEU A 119 -13.69 -1.76 11.29
C LEU A 119 -12.47 -1.45 10.40
N SER A 120 -11.46 -0.70 10.88
CA SER A 120 -10.28 -0.30 10.09
C SER A 120 -9.59 -1.45 9.38
N TYR A 121 -9.32 -2.55 10.10
CA TYR A 121 -8.63 -3.70 9.52
C TYR A 121 -9.44 -4.34 8.38
N ARG A 122 -10.76 -4.50 8.55
CA ARG A 122 -11.63 -5.05 7.50
C ARG A 122 -11.65 -4.16 6.26
N LEU A 123 -11.61 -2.85 6.46
CA LEU A 123 -11.60 -1.87 5.39
C LEU A 123 -10.31 -1.93 4.56
N VAL A 124 -9.16 -2.00 5.22
CA VAL A 124 -7.87 -2.16 4.53
C VAL A 124 -7.76 -3.53 3.87
N ARG A 125 -8.29 -4.59 4.50
CA ARG A 125 -8.36 -5.92 3.89
C ARG A 125 -9.19 -5.94 2.60
N SER A 126 -10.31 -5.23 2.54
CA SER A 126 -11.08 -5.09 1.29
C SER A 126 -10.28 -4.39 0.18
N ALA A 127 -9.39 -3.46 0.54
CA ALA A 127 -8.45 -2.87 -0.41
C ALA A 127 -7.39 -3.88 -0.86
N GLU A 128 -6.83 -4.68 0.04
CA GLU A 128 -5.89 -5.76 -0.30
C GLU A 128 -6.50 -6.76 -1.30
N GLU A 129 -7.72 -7.23 -1.03
CA GLU A 129 -8.46 -8.14 -1.90
C GLU A 129 -8.68 -7.50 -3.29
N SER A 130 -9.00 -6.20 -3.33
CA SER A 130 -9.16 -5.44 -4.58
C SER A 130 -7.84 -5.29 -5.35
N LYS A 131 -6.73 -5.00 -4.65
CA LYS A 131 -5.37 -4.91 -5.22
C LYS A 131 -4.95 -6.24 -5.85
N ILE A 132 -5.19 -7.34 -5.16
CA ILE A 132 -4.89 -8.69 -5.65
C ILE A 132 -5.73 -8.98 -6.90
N ALA A 133 -7.04 -8.72 -6.86
CA ALA A 133 -7.91 -8.94 -8.02
C ALA A 133 -7.42 -8.15 -9.25
N LEU A 134 -7.11 -6.86 -9.07
CA LEU A 134 -6.64 -5.95 -10.13
C LEU A 134 -5.28 -6.34 -10.75
N SER A 135 -4.55 -7.27 -10.13
CA SER A 135 -3.36 -7.86 -10.76
C SER A 135 -3.69 -8.77 -11.95
N SER A 136 -4.95 -9.19 -12.09
CA SER A 136 -5.42 -10.11 -13.15
C SER A 136 -6.59 -9.57 -13.99
N VAL A 137 -7.34 -8.59 -13.46
CA VAL A 137 -8.49 -7.97 -14.15
C VAL A 137 -8.32 -6.46 -14.24
N ALA A 138 -8.96 -5.85 -15.24
CA ALA A 138 -8.89 -4.41 -15.48
C ALA A 138 -9.72 -3.58 -14.47
N GLU A 139 -10.75 -4.18 -13.88
CA GLU A 139 -11.67 -3.56 -12.93
C GLU A 139 -12.18 -4.59 -11.92
N THR A 140 -12.42 -4.15 -10.69
CA THR A 140 -13.04 -4.97 -9.63
C THR A 140 -14.04 -4.17 -8.82
N ARG A 141 -15.06 -4.84 -8.27
CA ARG A 141 -16.06 -4.23 -7.38
C ARG A 141 -15.66 -4.45 -5.92
N ALA A 142 -15.18 -3.39 -5.26
CA ALA A 142 -14.91 -3.40 -3.84
C ALA A 142 -16.20 -3.21 -3.05
N SER A 143 -16.69 -4.26 -2.39
CA SER A 143 -17.93 -4.23 -1.60
C SER A 143 -17.63 -4.17 -0.10
N LEU A 144 -18.36 -3.35 0.65
CA LEU A 144 -18.15 -3.06 2.07
C LEU A 144 -19.42 -3.36 2.91
N PRO A 145 -19.99 -4.58 2.83
CA PRO A 145 -21.27 -4.92 3.48
C PRO A 145 -21.21 -4.80 5.02
N PHE A 146 -20.02 -4.91 5.60
CA PHE A 146 -19.81 -4.71 7.04
C PHE A 146 -20.00 -3.24 7.48
N ILE A 147 -20.02 -2.28 6.55
CA ILE A 147 -20.32 -0.87 6.82
C ILE A 147 -21.77 -0.55 6.41
N SER A 148 -22.20 -0.94 5.22
CA SER A 148 -23.60 -0.87 4.78
C SER A 148 -23.82 -1.87 3.64
N ASP A 149 -24.98 -2.53 3.61
CA ASP A 149 -25.24 -3.71 2.77
C ASP A 149 -24.99 -3.45 1.28
N GLU A 150 -25.32 -2.25 0.80
CA GLU A 150 -25.17 -1.86 -0.61
C GLU A 150 -23.89 -1.06 -0.90
N LEU A 151 -23.05 -0.80 0.12
CA LEU A 151 -21.87 0.04 -0.03
C LEU A 151 -20.82 -0.65 -0.90
N ALA A 152 -20.57 -0.11 -2.08
CA ALA A 152 -19.54 -0.62 -2.97
C ALA A 152 -19.03 0.47 -3.91
N THR A 153 -17.85 0.25 -4.47
CA THR A 153 -17.31 1.06 -5.57
C THR A 153 -16.60 0.18 -6.60
N LEU A 154 -16.53 0.65 -7.84
CA LEU A 154 -15.67 0.07 -8.86
C LEU A 154 -14.29 0.69 -8.75
N ILE A 155 -13.27 -0.16 -8.76
CA ILE A 155 -11.86 0.24 -8.77
C ILE A 155 -11.27 -0.28 -10.07
N SER A 156 -10.74 0.61 -10.90
CA SER A 156 -10.03 0.25 -12.13
C SER A 156 -8.53 0.13 -11.90
N GLN A 157 -7.80 -0.47 -12.85
CA GLN A 157 -6.33 -0.45 -12.85
C GLN A 157 -5.76 0.97 -12.80
N GLN A 158 -6.37 1.93 -13.50
CA GLN A 158 -5.97 3.33 -13.42
C GLN A 158 -6.18 3.93 -12.01
N GLY A 159 -7.27 3.54 -11.33
CA GLY A 159 -7.52 3.92 -9.93
C GLY A 159 -6.48 3.33 -8.98
N LEU A 160 -6.02 2.10 -9.24
CA LEU A 160 -4.92 1.46 -8.53
C LEU A 160 -3.60 2.19 -8.77
N GLU A 161 -3.22 2.44 -10.03
CA GLU A 161 -2.01 3.19 -10.39
C GLU A 161 -1.94 4.54 -9.68
N SER A 162 -3.01 5.33 -9.79
CA SER A 162 -3.10 6.63 -9.12
C SER A 162 -2.93 6.51 -7.61
N ALA A 163 -3.49 5.47 -6.97
CA ALA A 163 -3.32 5.23 -5.54
C ALA A 163 -1.89 4.85 -5.18
N LEU A 164 -1.23 4.03 -6.00
CA LEU A 164 0.08 3.46 -5.70
C LEU A 164 1.27 4.35 -6.10
N ASN A 165 1.06 5.44 -6.85
CA ASN A 165 2.14 6.33 -7.30
C ASN A 165 3.15 6.70 -6.20
N GLN A 166 2.69 7.16 -5.03
CA GLN A 166 3.58 7.60 -3.96
C GLN A 166 4.30 6.43 -3.25
N PRO A 167 3.60 5.36 -2.79
CA PRO A 167 4.28 4.18 -2.27
C PRO A 167 5.29 3.57 -3.24
N LEU A 168 4.93 3.49 -4.52
CA LEU A 168 5.79 2.93 -5.57
C LEU A 168 7.04 3.78 -5.76
N ALA A 169 6.93 5.11 -5.80
CA ALA A 169 8.10 6.00 -5.89
C ALA A 169 9.11 5.75 -4.76
N ARG A 170 8.64 5.50 -3.53
CA ARG A 170 9.52 5.20 -2.38
C ARG A 170 10.18 3.82 -2.48
N ILE A 171 9.52 2.85 -3.11
CA ILE A 171 10.11 1.53 -3.43
C ILE A 171 11.23 1.72 -4.47
N LEU A 172 10.97 2.46 -5.54
CA LEU A 172 11.97 2.73 -6.59
C LEU A 172 13.16 3.54 -6.09
N GLU A 173 12.94 4.42 -5.11
CA GLU A 173 14.02 5.12 -4.40
C GLU A 173 14.96 4.13 -3.69
N GLN A 174 14.45 3.07 -3.06
CA GLN A 174 15.30 2.04 -2.46
C GLN A 174 16.11 1.30 -3.52
N VAL A 175 15.51 0.98 -4.66
CA VAL A 175 16.22 0.37 -5.79
C VAL A 175 17.37 1.27 -6.23
N GLN A 176 17.12 2.57 -6.38
CA GLN A 176 18.16 3.53 -6.76
C GLN A 176 19.28 3.59 -5.72
N LEU A 177 18.95 3.66 -4.43
CA LEU A 177 19.95 3.69 -3.36
C LEU A 177 20.85 2.43 -3.36
N ALA A 178 20.27 1.26 -3.62
CA ALA A 178 21.06 0.03 -3.70
C ALA A 178 22.02 0.03 -4.89
N LEU A 179 21.59 0.57 -6.04
CA LEU A 179 22.43 0.71 -7.23
C LEU A 179 23.55 1.73 -7.03
N ASP A 180 23.23 2.88 -6.43
CA ASP A 180 24.20 3.94 -6.15
C ASP A 180 25.29 3.45 -5.19
N ASN A 181 24.90 2.67 -4.18
CA ASN A 181 25.85 2.03 -3.26
C ASN A 181 26.75 1.01 -3.95
N ALA A 182 26.20 0.28 -4.93
CA ALA A 182 26.92 -0.78 -5.61
C ALA A 182 27.85 -0.30 -6.74
N GLN A 183 27.56 0.87 -7.33
CA GLN A 183 28.26 1.40 -8.52
C GLN A 183 28.29 0.43 -9.71
N GLU A 184 27.33 -0.49 -9.79
CA GLU A 184 27.23 -1.55 -10.79
C GLU A 184 25.77 -1.78 -11.19
N LYS A 185 25.55 -2.28 -12.42
CA LYS A 185 24.20 -2.64 -12.90
C LYS A 185 23.96 -4.15 -12.74
N PRO A 186 22.74 -4.57 -12.33
CA PRO A 186 22.39 -5.98 -12.30
C PRO A 186 22.27 -6.56 -13.71
N ASP A 187 22.68 -7.82 -13.87
CA ASP A 187 22.38 -8.62 -15.07
C ASP A 187 20.94 -9.17 -15.07
N VAL A 188 20.35 -9.29 -13.88
CA VAL A 188 19.00 -9.83 -13.66
C VAL A 188 18.42 -9.30 -12.36
N ILE A 189 17.12 -9.03 -12.35
CA ILE A 189 16.38 -8.61 -11.16
C ILE A 189 15.56 -9.80 -10.66
N TYR A 190 15.77 -10.22 -9.42
CA TYR A 190 14.93 -11.20 -8.75
C TYR A 190 13.90 -10.51 -7.87
N LEU A 191 12.62 -10.72 -8.18
CA LEU A 191 11.51 -10.21 -7.38
C LEU A 191 10.99 -11.28 -6.43
N THR A 192 11.07 -10.99 -5.14
CA THR A 192 10.55 -11.81 -4.04
C THR A 192 9.56 -11.02 -3.19
N GLY A 193 8.69 -11.72 -2.47
CA GLY A 193 7.66 -11.13 -1.61
C GLY A 193 6.27 -11.07 -2.27
N GLY A 194 5.22 -11.20 -1.47
CA GLY A 194 3.84 -11.33 -1.97
C GLY A 194 3.35 -10.13 -2.78
N SER A 195 3.85 -8.93 -2.45
CA SER A 195 3.53 -7.67 -3.13
C SER A 195 4.26 -7.53 -4.46
N ALA A 196 5.42 -8.16 -4.61
CA ALA A 196 6.22 -8.11 -5.85
C ALA A 196 5.55 -8.81 -7.05
N ARG A 197 4.43 -9.50 -6.82
CA ARG A 197 3.57 -10.07 -7.87
C ARG A 197 2.78 -9.01 -8.64
N SER A 198 2.66 -7.79 -8.11
CA SER A 198 1.94 -6.70 -8.78
C SER A 198 2.54 -6.37 -10.14
N PRO A 199 1.74 -6.40 -11.24
CA PRO A 199 2.19 -5.97 -12.56
C PRO A 199 2.74 -4.54 -12.56
N LEU A 200 2.18 -3.64 -11.75
CA LEU A 200 2.63 -2.25 -11.65
C LEU A 200 4.07 -2.11 -11.16
N ILE A 201 4.45 -2.94 -10.18
CA ILE A 201 5.83 -2.96 -9.67
C ILE A 201 6.77 -3.48 -10.77
N LYS A 202 6.39 -4.54 -11.50
CA LYS A 202 7.20 -5.08 -12.58
C LYS A 202 7.41 -4.06 -13.71
N THR A 203 6.35 -3.38 -14.12
CA THR A 203 6.42 -2.32 -15.15
C THR A 203 7.32 -1.18 -14.70
N ALA A 204 7.13 -0.66 -13.49
CA ALA A 204 7.94 0.45 -12.98
C ALA A 204 9.44 0.10 -12.84
N LEU A 205 9.76 -1.14 -12.44
CA LEU A 205 11.13 -1.62 -12.41
C LEU A 205 11.73 -1.77 -13.81
N ALA A 206 10.96 -2.27 -14.77
CA ALA A 206 11.40 -2.39 -16.16
C ALA A 206 11.66 -1.02 -16.80
N GLU A 207 10.88 0.00 -16.42
CA GLU A 207 11.11 1.38 -16.84
C GLU A 207 12.34 1.99 -16.18
N GLN A 208 12.58 1.73 -14.89
CA GLN A 208 13.76 2.23 -14.17
C GLN A 208 15.06 1.56 -14.63
N LEU A 209 15.03 0.27 -14.98
CA LEU A 209 16.16 -0.55 -15.39
C LEU A 209 15.91 -1.19 -16.76
N PRO A 210 15.89 -0.39 -17.85
CA PRO A 210 15.56 -0.89 -19.17
C PRO A 210 16.58 -1.92 -19.66
N GLY A 211 16.08 -3.03 -20.19
CA GLY A 211 16.90 -4.12 -20.74
C GLY A 211 17.38 -5.14 -19.71
N ILE A 212 17.13 -4.94 -18.40
CA ILE A 212 17.46 -5.94 -17.38
C ILE A 212 16.30 -6.93 -17.24
N PRO A 213 16.52 -8.24 -17.45
CA PRO A 213 15.47 -9.23 -17.28
C PRO A 213 14.99 -9.28 -15.83
N ILE A 214 13.67 -9.29 -15.67
CA ILE A 214 13.01 -9.48 -14.37
C ILE A 214 12.63 -10.95 -14.25
N ALA A 215 13.33 -11.67 -13.39
CA ALA A 215 13.00 -13.04 -13.02
C ALA A 215 11.95 -13.04 -11.89
N GLY A 216 10.83 -13.72 -12.13
CA GLY A 216 9.86 -14.04 -11.09
C GLY A 216 10.34 -15.23 -10.26
N GLY A 217 10.29 -15.13 -8.94
CA GLY A 217 10.45 -16.31 -8.09
C GLY A 217 9.23 -17.22 -8.22
N ASP A 218 9.38 -18.37 -8.88
CA ASP A 218 8.43 -19.48 -8.75
C ASP A 218 8.50 -20.06 -7.32
N ASP A 219 7.43 -19.83 -6.56
CA ASP A 219 6.59 -20.84 -5.91
C ASP A 219 7.16 -21.92 -4.96
N PHE A 220 8.40 -21.85 -4.45
CA PHE A 220 8.89 -22.89 -3.51
C PHE A 220 9.59 -22.42 -2.21
N GLY A 221 9.68 -21.12 -1.94
CA GLY A 221 10.52 -20.61 -0.85
C GLY A 221 9.84 -19.80 0.26
N SER A 222 8.53 -19.52 0.18
CA SER A 222 7.84 -18.82 1.28
C SER A 222 7.68 -19.79 2.44
N VAL A 223 8.59 -19.70 3.40
CA VAL A 223 8.56 -20.43 4.68
C VAL A 223 7.15 -20.34 5.29
N THR A 224 6.51 -21.50 5.43
CA THR A 224 5.37 -21.74 6.35
C THR A 224 5.80 -21.66 7.79
#